data_AF-A0A821EZQ0-F1
#
_entry.id   AF-A0A821EZQ0-F1
#
_cell.length_a   1.000
_cell.length_b   1.000
_cell.length_c   1.000
_cell.angle_alpha   90.00
_cell.angle_beta   90.00
_cell.angle_gamma   90.00
#
_symmetry.space_group_name_H-M   'P 1'
#
loop_
_entity.id
_entity.type
_entity.pdbx_description
1 polymer ?
#
loop_
_entity_poly.entity_id
_entity_poly.type
_entity_poly.pdbx_seq_one_letter_code
_entity_poly.pdbx_strand_id
1 'polypeptide(L)'
;MTNLFNLSSKIENTINNNLSILDAYVGISKGSWKIDTSMNIYVKACYSFVPLKGRLFKNGYPLSGLPSRILNHSHYKECFGTQNFLVDVTDRNVFGQTLRFYETKTKESVNIRLSLLFNDKIWIEAKNQTFVSKSYLSTLPKFLLENYTHFENDKIIFYSHWYENDKICIKNEDKIVKYEIDLNNNEIYSNENQKFLIPYTKDGIDRSNGLYTTFSRFEDENYILALKNKKEDSEPVMIYLPRLNLKFKIEGTSIISEDFKDYCLSKDQHINTLCGLSQYLVIEPNIQSDNPMKFNRKIIIPYHPIERKQSVFSNIIEFNLQKVGRPAYFSYEIDQNLECLNSETTAGSLYLALLYFKTATLDQDLFLKMNGYEICAEILKTCWQNCQYSDIEFNIILKFFEKY
;
A
#
# COMPACT_ATOMS: atom_id res chain seq x y z
N MET A 1 -50.34 7.11 54.37
CA MET A 1 -49.63 8.35 54.01
C MET A 1 -48.12 8.18 53.94
N THR A 2 -47.47 7.50 54.88
CA THR A 2 -46.02 7.28 54.94
C THR A 2 -45.43 6.56 53.70
N ASN A 3 -46.18 5.63 53.11
CA ASN A 3 -45.75 4.92 51.89
C ASN A 3 -45.78 5.79 50.62
N LEU A 4 -46.66 6.79 50.54
CA LEU A 4 -46.73 7.72 49.41
C LEU A 4 -45.59 8.75 49.46
N PHE A 5 -45.25 9.25 50.65
CA PHE A 5 -44.08 10.13 50.86
C PHE A 5 -42.76 9.40 50.56
N ASN A 6 -42.62 8.14 50.95
CA ASN A 6 -41.45 7.32 50.64
C ASN A 6 -41.32 6.99 49.14
N LEU A 7 -42.44 6.91 48.41
CA LEU A 7 -42.43 6.73 46.97
C LEU A 7 -42.01 8.03 46.26
N SER A 8 -42.55 9.18 46.71
CA SER A 8 -42.20 10.51 46.20
C SER A 8 -40.70 10.81 46.36
N SER A 9 -40.14 10.56 47.54
CA SER A 9 -38.72 10.82 47.81
C SER A 9 -37.78 9.91 47.03
N LYS A 10 -38.14 8.63 46.82
CA LYS A 10 -37.39 7.71 45.95
C LYS A 10 -37.43 8.13 44.48
N ILE A 11 -38.58 8.59 44.00
CA ILE A 11 -38.73 9.10 42.63
C ILE A 11 -37.90 10.37 42.45
N GLU A 12 -37.97 11.32 43.38
CA GLU A 12 -37.17 12.55 43.35
C GLU A 12 -35.67 12.27 43.38
N ASN A 13 -35.21 11.35 44.24
CA ASN A 13 -33.80 10.95 44.28
C ASN A 13 -33.34 10.29 42.99
N THR A 14 -34.19 9.47 42.37
CA THR A 14 -33.89 8.82 41.09
C THR A 14 -33.81 9.85 39.96
N ILE A 15 -34.73 10.83 39.95
CA ILE A 15 -34.72 11.93 38.98
C ILE A 15 -33.45 12.78 39.16
N ASN A 16 -33.11 13.15 40.40
CA ASN A 16 -31.92 13.96 40.68
C ASN A 16 -30.61 13.24 40.31
N ASN A 17 -30.52 11.93 40.56
CA ASN A 17 -29.39 11.11 40.12
C ASN A 17 -29.30 11.03 38.58
N ASN A 18 -30.44 10.88 37.90
CA ASN A 18 -30.46 10.89 36.44
C ASN A 18 -30.04 12.26 35.89
N LEU A 19 -30.53 13.36 36.46
CA LEU A 19 -30.17 14.71 36.02
C LEU A 19 -28.68 15.02 36.24
N SER A 20 -28.06 14.52 37.31
CA SER A 20 -26.61 14.71 37.54
C SER A 20 -25.75 13.89 36.56
N ILE A 21 -26.17 12.68 36.21
CA ILE A 21 -25.54 11.88 35.14
C ILE A 21 -25.71 12.59 33.78
N LEU A 22 -26.90 13.15 33.51
CA LEU A 22 -27.16 13.90 32.28
C LEU A 22 -26.34 15.19 32.22
N ASP A 23 -26.07 15.86 33.35
CA ASP A 23 -25.17 17.02 33.40
C ASP A 23 -23.74 16.65 33.03
N ALA A 24 -23.28 15.44 33.39
CA ALA A 24 -21.99 14.94 32.94
C ALA A 24 -21.93 14.71 31.42
N TYR A 25 -23.07 14.37 30.79
CA TYR A 25 -23.21 14.07 29.36
C TYR A 25 -23.46 15.31 28.48
N VAL A 26 -24.35 16.22 28.92
CA VAL A 26 -24.77 17.42 28.20
C VAL A 26 -23.67 18.50 28.18
N GLY A 27 -22.65 18.37 29.03
CA GLY A 27 -21.51 19.29 29.10
C GLY A 27 -21.87 20.66 29.67
N ILE A 28 -20.92 21.61 29.61
CA ILE A 28 -20.98 22.98 30.18
C ILE A 28 -21.96 23.89 29.41
N SER A 29 -23.13 23.38 29.03
CA SER A 29 -24.23 24.27 28.63
C SER A 29 -24.65 25.08 29.86
N LYS A 30 -24.55 26.41 29.78
CA LYS A 30 -24.90 27.32 30.88
C LYS A 30 -26.37 27.14 31.24
N GLY A 31 -26.65 26.70 32.48
CA GLY A 31 -28.00 26.63 33.04
C GLY A 31 -28.28 25.36 33.83
N SER A 32 -29.21 25.45 34.80
CA SER A 32 -29.80 24.31 35.49
C SER A 32 -30.97 23.74 34.67
N TRP A 33 -31.25 22.45 34.86
CA TRP A 33 -32.47 21.84 34.34
C TRP A 33 -33.70 22.55 34.93
N LYS A 34 -34.60 23.00 34.05
CA LYS A 34 -35.89 23.58 34.44
C LYS A 34 -36.99 22.58 34.16
N ILE A 35 -37.91 22.42 35.10
CA ILE A 35 -39.09 21.59 34.89
C ILE A 35 -40.15 22.38 34.10
N ASP A 36 -40.66 21.78 33.03
CA ASP A 36 -41.90 22.19 32.39
C ASP A 36 -43.01 21.29 32.95
N THR A 37 -43.78 21.84 33.89
CA THR A 37 -44.85 21.13 34.61
C THR A 37 -46.05 20.81 33.72
N SER A 38 -46.20 21.48 32.57
CA SER A 38 -47.30 21.21 31.64
C SER A 38 -47.07 19.93 30.83
N MET A 39 -45.80 19.61 30.54
CA MET A 39 -45.40 18.45 29.74
C MET A 39 -44.66 17.37 30.56
N ASN A 40 -44.43 17.58 31.87
CA ASN A 40 -43.65 16.70 32.73
C ASN A 40 -42.26 16.37 32.14
N ILE A 41 -41.59 17.41 31.61
CA ILE A 41 -40.25 17.29 31.02
C ILE A 41 -39.27 18.23 31.73
N TYR A 42 -38.00 17.83 31.75
CA TYR A 42 -36.91 18.69 32.20
C TYR A 42 -36.20 19.26 30.98
N VAL A 43 -35.97 20.57 30.93
CA VAL A 43 -35.35 21.25 29.79
C VAL A 43 -34.07 21.96 30.23
N LYS A 44 -33.01 21.80 29.44
CA LYS A 44 -31.72 22.50 29.62
C LYS A 44 -31.14 22.85 28.26
N ALA A 45 -31.10 24.14 27.94
CA ALA A 45 -30.69 24.65 26.63
C ALA A 45 -31.45 23.93 25.48
N CYS A 46 -30.74 23.19 24.62
CA CYS A 46 -31.32 22.42 23.52
C CYS A 46 -31.75 21.00 23.91
N TYR A 47 -31.62 20.58 25.18
CA TYR A 47 -31.95 19.25 25.64
C TYR A 47 -33.27 19.21 26.39
N SER A 48 -34.03 18.14 26.21
CA SER A 48 -35.22 17.83 27.03
C SER A 48 -35.16 16.37 27.50
N PHE A 49 -35.48 16.13 28.76
CA PHE A 49 -35.50 14.81 29.36
C PHE A 49 -36.91 14.47 29.81
N VAL A 50 -37.39 13.28 29.44
CA VAL A 50 -38.70 12.75 29.83
C VAL A 50 -38.47 11.66 30.89
N PRO A 51 -38.62 11.97 32.19
CA PRO A 51 -38.23 11.06 33.27
C PRO A 51 -38.95 9.72 33.22
N LEU A 52 -40.27 9.76 32.97
CA LEU A 52 -41.11 8.56 32.93
C LEU A 52 -40.74 7.60 31.78
N LYS A 53 -40.09 8.11 30.73
CA LYS A 53 -39.62 7.29 29.60
C LYS A 53 -38.13 6.99 29.67
N GLY A 54 -37.39 7.61 30.60
CA GLY A 54 -35.93 7.56 30.64
C GLY A 54 -35.27 8.04 29.35
N ARG A 55 -35.94 8.94 28.59
CA ARG A 55 -35.48 9.37 27.26
C ARG A 55 -34.96 10.80 27.31
N LEU A 56 -33.74 10.98 26.82
CA LEU A 56 -33.14 12.28 26.57
C LEU A 56 -33.36 12.66 25.09
N PHE A 57 -33.66 13.91 24.84
CA PHE A 57 -33.89 14.49 23.52
C PHE A 57 -32.99 15.71 23.35
N LYS A 58 -32.58 16.00 22.12
CA LYS A 58 -31.88 17.21 21.72
C LYS A 58 -32.60 17.83 20.53
N ASN A 59 -33.03 19.08 20.64
CA ASN A 59 -33.85 19.78 19.64
C ASN A 59 -35.10 18.98 19.22
N GLY A 60 -35.74 18.28 20.17
CA GLY A 60 -36.93 17.45 19.91
C GLY A 60 -36.65 16.05 19.35
N TYR A 61 -35.39 15.71 19.04
CA TYR A 61 -35.01 14.37 18.56
C TYR A 61 -34.48 13.50 19.70
N PRO A 62 -34.92 12.24 19.84
CA PRO A 62 -34.41 11.35 20.88
C PRO A 62 -32.92 11.08 20.65
N LEU A 63 -32.13 11.17 21.72
CA LEU A 63 -30.79 10.60 21.72
C LEU A 63 -30.93 9.10 21.83
N SER A 64 -30.82 8.44 20.68
CA SER A 64 -30.88 7.00 20.56
C SER A 64 -29.50 6.44 20.23
N GLY A 65 -29.36 5.13 20.37
CA GLY A 65 -28.27 4.42 19.72
C GLY A 65 -28.34 4.54 18.19
N LEU A 66 -27.34 3.99 17.52
CA LEU A 66 -27.31 3.93 16.07
C LEU A 66 -28.48 3.08 15.52
N PRO A 67 -29.04 3.43 14.34
CA PRO A 67 -30.03 2.61 13.67
C PRO A 67 -29.54 1.18 13.45
N SER A 68 -30.45 0.20 13.52
CA SER A 68 -30.12 -1.21 13.30
C SER A 68 -29.46 -1.47 11.94
N ARG A 69 -29.78 -0.67 10.91
CA ARG A 69 -29.11 -0.73 9.60
C ARG A 69 -27.61 -0.42 9.71
N ILE A 70 -27.22 0.55 10.53
CA ILE A 70 -25.80 0.87 10.77
C ILE A 70 -25.15 -0.20 11.65
N LEU A 71 -25.78 -0.57 12.76
CA LEU A 71 -25.25 -1.58 13.69
C LEU A 71 -25.03 -2.95 13.04
N ASN A 72 -25.88 -3.33 12.08
CA ASN A 72 -25.79 -4.62 11.41
C ASN A 72 -24.87 -4.64 10.19
N HIS A 73 -24.45 -3.46 9.71
CA HIS A 73 -23.61 -3.35 8.53
C HIS A 73 -22.22 -3.92 8.77
N SER A 74 -21.71 -4.67 7.80
CA SER A 74 -20.42 -5.38 7.88
C SER A 74 -19.27 -4.44 8.22
N HIS A 75 -19.18 -3.29 7.56
CA HIS A 75 -18.13 -2.30 7.79
C HIS A 75 -18.19 -1.65 9.18
N TYR A 76 -19.39 -1.47 9.76
CA TYR A 76 -19.50 -0.98 11.13
C TYR A 76 -19.01 -2.03 12.13
N LYS A 77 -19.40 -3.29 11.93
CA LYS A 77 -18.96 -4.42 12.76
C LYS A 77 -17.46 -4.66 12.67
N GLU A 78 -16.86 -4.41 11.51
CA GLU A 78 -15.41 -4.46 11.32
C GLU A 78 -14.69 -3.42 12.19
N CYS A 79 -15.18 -2.18 12.22
CA CYS A 79 -14.53 -1.10 12.99
C CYS A 79 -14.84 -1.16 14.50
N PHE A 80 -16.08 -1.48 14.89
CA PHE A 80 -16.56 -1.30 16.27
C PHE A 80 -17.22 -2.55 16.88
N GLY A 81 -17.27 -3.67 16.15
CA GLY A 81 -17.88 -4.91 16.63
C GLY A 81 -19.38 -4.74 16.91
N THR A 82 -19.78 -5.07 18.15
CA THR A 82 -21.17 -4.97 18.62
C THR A 82 -21.46 -3.71 19.43
N GLN A 83 -20.50 -2.77 19.50
CA GLN A 83 -20.66 -1.54 20.27
C GLN A 83 -21.77 -0.66 19.68
N ASN A 84 -22.55 -0.01 20.55
CA ASN A 84 -23.60 0.92 20.15
C ASN A 84 -23.40 2.25 20.88
N PHE A 85 -23.08 3.29 20.12
CA PHE A 85 -22.81 4.61 20.66
C PHE A 85 -24.09 5.44 20.79
N LEU A 86 -24.15 6.29 21.83
CA LEU A 86 -25.12 7.38 21.88
C LEU A 86 -24.69 8.46 20.89
N VAL A 87 -25.60 8.84 20.00
CA VAL A 87 -25.30 9.73 18.88
C VAL A 87 -26.24 10.92 18.83
N ASP A 88 -25.67 12.08 18.49
CA ASP A 88 -26.41 13.24 18.04
C ASP A 88 -26.71 13.09 16.54
N VAL A 89 -27.97 13.31 16.16
CA VAL A 89 -28.40 13.25 14.76
C VAL A 89 -28.37 14.65 14.16
N THR A 90 -27.72 14.79 13.01
CA THR A 90 -27.73 16.04 12.22
C THR A 90 -27.94 15.71 10.74
N ASP A 91 -28.70 16.53 10.04
CA ASP A 91 -28.88 16.40 8.60
C ASP A 91 -27.96 17.45 7.91
N ARG A 92 -27.22 17.05 6.86
CA ARG A 92 -26.31 17.93 6.11
C ARG A 92 -26.43 17.68 4.61
N ASN A 93 -26.25 18.73 3.82
CA ASN A 93 -26.18 18.59 2.36
C ASN A 93 -24.78 18.15 1.93
N VAL A 94 -24.69 16.99 1.29
CA VAL A 94 -23.47 16.40 0.74
C VAL A 94 -23.81 15.86 -0.65
N PHE A 95 -22.98 16.15 -1.65
CA PHE A 95 -23.25 15.81 -3.07
C PHE A 95 -24.60 16.32 -3.60
N GLY A 96 -25.03 17.51 -3.15
CA GLY A 96 -26.32 18.10 -3.53
C GLY A 96 -27.54 17.40 -2.90
N GLN A 97 -27.33 16.51 -1.92
CA GLN A 97 -28.39 15.73 -1.28
C GLN A 97 -28.32 15.83 0.24
N THR A 98 -29.46 15.83 0.91
CA THR A 98 -29.53 15.86 2.38
C THR A 98 -29.25 14.47 2.95
N LEU A 99 -28.09 14.29 3.58
CA LEU A 99 -27.68 13.07 4.27
C LEU A 99 -27.80 13.22 5.78
N ARG A 100 -28.16 12.10 6.44
CA ARG A 100 -28.24 12.02 7.90
C ARG A 100 -26.92 11.55 8.49
N PHE A 101 -26.42 12.29 9.45
CA PHE A 101 -25.19 12.03 10.19
C PHE A 101 -25.48 11.73 11.66
N TYR A 102 -24.72 10.79 12.22
CA TYR A 102 -24.78 10.34 13.60
C TYR A 102 -23.43 10.61 14.26
N GLU A 103 -23.35 11.58 15.17
CA GLU A 103 -22.10 12.02 15.79
C GLU A 103 -22.04 11.57 17.26
N THR A 104 -21.03 10.81 17.63
CA THR A 104 -20.83 10.36 19.01
C THR A 104 -20.39 11.54 19.88
N LYS A 105 -20.85 11.53 21.13
CA LYS A 105 -20.37 12.42 22.17
C LYS A 105 -19.70 11.64 23.28
N THR A 106 -18.39 11.70 23.31
CA THR A 106 -17.56 11.05 24.33
C THR A 106 -16.59 12.07 24.90
N LYS A 107 -16.54 12.19 26.24
CA LYS A 107 -15.66 13.14 26.94
C LYS A 107 -14.17 12.82 26.78
N GLU A 108 -13.84 11.57 26.47
CA GLU A 108 -12.46 11.04 26.52
C GLU A 108 -11.99 10.45 25.18
N SER A 109 -12.87 10.32 24.18
CA SER A 109 -12.52 9.74 22.89
C SER A 109 -13.06 10.57 21.74
N VAL A 110 -12.31 10.52 20.65
CA VAL A 110 -12.59 11.04 19.30
C VAL A 110 -14.08 11.07 18.98
N ASN A 111 -14.61 12.23 18.57
CA ASN A 111 -15.95 12.29 17.99
C ASN A 111 -15.96 11.45 16.70
N ILE A 112 -16.77 10.39 16.71
CA ILE A 112 -17.01 9.52 15.56
C ILE A 112 -18.30 10.01 14.92
N ARG A 113 -18.27 10.31 13.63
CA ARG A 113 -19.40 10.70 12.81
C ARG A 113 -19.69 9.59 11.81
N LEU A 114 -20.94 9.13 11.75
CA LEU A 114 -21.37 8.07 10.84
C LEU A 114 -22.46 8.57 9.90
N SER A 115 -22.49 8.10 8.65
CA SER A 115 -23.61 8.30 7.74
C SER A 115 -23.83 7.06 6.88
N LEU A 116 -25.08 6.78 6.53
CA LEU A 116 -25.45 5.73 5.60
C LEU A 116 -25.71 6.38 4.23
N LEU A 117 -24.99 5.95 3.21
CA LEU A 117 -25.11 6.41 1.83
C LEU A 117 -26.20 5.61 1.10
N PHE A 118 -26.67 6.13 -0.04
CA PHE A 118 -27.78 5.56 -0.83
C PHE A 118 -27.52 4.13 -1.36
N ASN A 119 -26.26 3.71 -1.45
CA ASN A 119 -25.88 2.37 -1.92
C ASN A 119 -25.61 1.40 -0.76
N ASP A 120 -26.25 1.62 0.39
CA ASP A 120 -26.04 0.91 1.66
C ASP A 120 -24.59 0.93 2.17
N LYS A 121 -23.71 1.76 1.60
CA LYS A 121 -22.35 1.98 2.10
C LYS A 121 -22.39 2.85 3.35
N ILE A 122 -21.54 2.54 4.33
CA ILE A 122 -21.37 3.37 5.53
C ILE A 122 -20.13 4.23 5.40
N TRP A 123 -20.32 5.53 5.62
CA TRP A 123 -19.26 6.49 5.88
C TRP A 123 -19.04 6.54 7.40
N ILE A 124 -17.83 6.20 7.86
CA ILE A 124 -17.41 6.37 9.26
C ILE A 124 -16.26 7.37 9.30
N GLU A 125 -16.43 8.49 9.97
CA GLU A 125 -15.43 9.53 10.17
C GLU A 125 -15.08 9.59 11.67
N ALA A 126 -13.81 9.72 12.03
CA ALA A 126 -13.35 9.94 13.39
C ALA A 126 -12.14 10.87 13.35
N LYS A 127 -12.10 11.93 14.17
CA LYS A 127 -10.91 12.84 14.23
C LYS A 127 -10.62 13.53 12.87
N ASN A 128 -11.66 13.76 12.05
CA ASN A 128 -11.56 14.20 10.64
C ASN A 128 -10.88 13.17 9.72
N GLN A 129 -10.96 11.88 10.06
CA GLN A 129 -10.43 10.76 9.26
C GLN A 129 -11.59 9.86 8.87
N THR A 130 -11.73 9.50 7.60
CA THR A 130 -12.75 8.55 7.18
C THR A 130 -12.17 7.15 7.07
N PHE A 131 -12.79 6.17 7.75
CA PHE A 131 -12.45 4.77 7.61
C PHE A 131 -12.88 4.25 6.23
N VAL A 132 -12.00 3.46 5.61
CA VAL A 132 -12.24 2.79 4.34
C VAL A 132 -12.29 1.28 4.60
N SER A 133 -13.28 0.58 4.04
CA SER A 133 -13.46 -0.85 4.28
C SER A 133 -12.35 -1.70 3.68
N LYS A 134 -12.03 -2.83 4.32
CA LYS A 134 -11.08 -3.80 3.77
C LYS A 134 -11.49 -4.32 2.39
N SER A 135 -12.79 -4.43 2.12
CA SER A 135 -13.33 -4.78 0.79
C SER A 135 -13.06 -3.73 -0.29
N TYR A 136 -12.93 -2.46 0.10
CA TYR A 136 -12.57 -1.39 -0.83
C TYR A 136 -11.06 -1.33 -1.06
N LEU A 137 -10.28 -1.67 -0.04
CA LEU A 137 -8.83 -1.81 -0.16
C LEU A 137 -8.45 -2.97 -1.10
N SER A 138 -9.19 -4.09 -1.09
CA SER A 138 -8.87 -5.24 -1.96
C SER A 138 -8.89 -4.95 -3.47
N THR A 139 -9.49 -3.84 -3.91
CA THR A 139 -9.48 -3.42 -5.32
C THR A 139 -8.31 -2.52 -5.68
N LEU A 140 -7.52 -2.06 -4.70
CA LEU A 140 -6.35 -1.25 -4.95
C LEU A 140 -5.17 -2.13 -5.42
N PRO A 141 -4.27 -1.57 -6.25
CA PRO A 141 -3.01 -2.23 -6.59
C PRO A 141 -2.27 -2.72 -5.34
N LYS A 142 -1.75 -3.95 -5.38
CA LYS A 142 -1.09 -4.62 -4.24
C LYS A 142 0.03 -3.77 -3.62
N PHE A 143 0.82 -3.07 -4.44
CA PHE A 143 1.89 -2.21 -3.95
C PHE A 143 1.40 -1.06 -3.05
N LEU A 144 0.19 -0.53 -3.28
CA LEU A 144 -0.39 0.50 -2.41
C LEU A 144 -0.86 -0.11 -1.09
N LEU A 145 -1.38 -1.34 -1.13
CA LEU A 145 -1.84 -2.03 0.06
C LEU A 145 -0.68 -2.35 1.00
N GLU A 146 0.41 -2.92 0.48
CA GLU A 146 1.50 -3.37 1.34
C GLU A 146 2.37 -2.23 1.86
N ASN A 147 2.63 -1.20 1.05
CA ASN A 147 3.50 -0.09 1.47
C ASN A 147 2.83 0.86 2.46
N TYR A 148 1.50 0.82 2.59
CA TYR A 148 0.74 1.84 3.31
C TYR A 148 -0.35 1.27 4.23
N THR A 149 -0.34 -0.04 4.49
CA THR A 149 -1.21 -0.68 5.49
C THR A 149 -0.35 -1.35 6.56
N HIS A 150 -0.32 -0.79 7.78
CA HIS A 150 0.35 -1.43 8.91
C HIS A 150 -0.64 -2.31 9.70
N PHE A 151 -0.32 -3.59 9.82
CA PHE A 151 -1.00 -4.54 10.70
C PHE A 151 -0.10 -4.83 11.91
N GLU A 152 -0.66 -4.73 13.11
CA GLU A 152 -0.06 -5.33 14.30
C GLU A 152 -1.16 -6.10 15.06
N ASN A 153 -0.90 -7.38 15.33
CA ASN A 153 -1.82 -8.31 16.01
C ASN A 153 -3.24 -8.36 15.41
N ASP A 154 -3.34 -8.50 14.08
CA ASP A 154 -4.60 -8.53 13.31
C ASP A 154 -5.53 -7.31 13.50
N LYS A 155 -5.01 -6.23 14.10
CA LYS A 155 -5.68 -4.94 14.20
C LYS A 155 -5.01 -3.98 13.22
N ILE A 156 -5.83 -3.32 12.41
CA ILE A 156 -5.35 -2.25 11.52
C ILE A 156 -5.03 -1.05 12.43
N ILE A 157 -3.74 -0.76 12.63
CA ILE A 157 -3.30 0.27 13.60
C ILE A 157 -3.22 1.65 12.94
N PHE A 158 -2.90 1.72 11.65
CA PHE A 158 -2.84 2.98 10.92
C PHE A 158 -3.39 2.81 9.50
N TYR A 159 -4.50 3.49 9.22
CA TYR A 159 -4.82 3.86 7.85
C TYR A 159 -4.02 5.13 7.55
N SER A 160 -3.02 5.04 6.68
CA SER A 160 -2.48 6.23 6.05
C SER A 160 -3.36 6.72 4.88
N HIS A 161 -4.60 6.25 4.81
CA HIS A 161 -5.58 6.56 3.78
C HIS A 161 -6.60 7.56 4.35
N TRP A 162 -6.73 8.73 3.75
CA TRP A 162 -7.57 9.83 4.23
C TRP A 162 -8.55 10.23 3.15
N TYR A 163 -9.85 10.23 3.44
CA TYR A 163 -10.82 10.78 2.50
C TYR A 163 -10.88 12.31 2.61
N GLU A 164 -10.60 13.01 1.53
CA GLU A 164 -10.70 14.45 1.42
C GLU A 164 -11.25 14.81 0.04
N ASN A 165 -12.36 15.56 -0.01
CA ASN A 165 -12.96 16.08 -1.26
C ASN A 165 -13.10 15.03 -2.39
N ASP A 166 -13.75 13.88 -2.12
CA ASP A 166 -13.94 12.77 -3.08
C ASP A 166 -12.70 12.00 -3.50
N LYS A 167 -11.59 12.22 -2.79
CA LYS A 167 -10.34 11.50 -3.00
C LYS A 167 -9.91 10.73 -1.77
N ILE A 168 -9.25 9.60 -1.96
CA ILE A 168 -8.50 8.90 -0.90
C ILE A 168 -7.02 9.25 -1.02
N CYS A 169 -6.50 9.99 -0.05
CA CYS A 169 -5.11 10.39 0.06
C CYS A 169 -4.32 9.34 0.86
N ILE A 170 -3.36 8.68 0.23
CA ILE A 170 -2.42 7.73 0.85
C ILE A 170 -1.18 8.48 1.30
N LYS A 171 -0.85 8.40 2.59
CA LYS A 171 0.27 9.11 3.23
C LYS A 171 1.40 8.16 3.62
N ASN A 172 2.62 8.67 3.73
CA ASN A 172 3.73 7.95 4.35
C ASN A 172 3.71 8.10 5.90
N GLU A 173 4.69 7.51 6.57
CA GLU A 173 4.88 7.61 8.03
C GLU A 173 4.96 9.07 8.53
N ASP A 174 5.54 9.96 7.72
CA ASP A 174 5.64 11.40 8.00
C ASP A 174 4.35 12.20 7.73
N LYS A 175 3.24 11.51 7.39
CA LYS A 175 1.94 12.11 7.02
C LYS A 175 2.00 12.98 5.75
N ILE A 176 2.94 12.73 4.85
CA ILE A 176 3.01 13.36 3.53
C ILE A 176 2.15 12.54 2.56
N VAL A 177 1.24 13.18 1.82
CA VAL A 177 0.41 12.50 0.80
C VAL A 177 1.28 12.08 -0.38
N LYS A 178 1.40 10.78 -0.59
CA LYS A 178 2.12 10.15 -1.70
C LYS A 178 1.22 9.81 -2.88
N TYR A 179 -0.01 9.38 -2.61
CA TYR A 179 -0.99 9.09 -3.65
C TYR A 179 -2.36 9.68 -3.34
N GLU A 180 -3.11 9.99 -4.38
CA GLU A 180 -4.51 10.41 -4.31
C GLU A 180 -5.34 9.53 -5.23
N ILE A 181 -6.38 8.91 -4.71
CA ILE A 181 -7.30 8.06 -5.48
C ILE A 181 -8.59 8.83 -5.68
N ASP A 182 -8.87 9.24 -6.91
CA ASP A 182 -10.15 9.85 -7.28
C ASP A 182 -11.19 8.74 -7.44
N LEU A 183 -12.19 8.72 -6.56
CA LEU A 183 -13.19 7.66 -6.53
C LEU A 183 -14.25 7.79 -7.62
N ASN A 184 -14.48 9.01 -8.12
CA ASN A 184 -15.46 9.25 -9.19
C ASN A 184 -14.93 8.71 -10.52
N ASN A 185 -13.62 8.83 -10.71
CA ASN A 185 -12.96 8.52 -11.96
C ASN A 185 -12.15 7.21 -11.93
N ASN A 186 -12.01 6.58 -10.75
CA ASN A 186 -11.20 5.39 -10.54
C ASN A 186 -9.75 5.56 -11.01
N GLU A 187 -9.16 6.69 -10.62
CA GLU A 187 -7.83 7.12 -11.00
C GLU A 187 -6.94 7.29 -9.78
N ILE A 188 -5.65 7.05 -9.98
CA ILE A 188 -4.65 7.17 -8.91
C ILE A 188 -3.61 8.18 -9.39
N TYR A 189 -3.37 9.22 -8.61
CA TYR A 189 -2.36 10.23 -8.86
C TYR A 189 -1.20 10.05 -7.87
N SER A 190 0.04 10.05 -8.36
CA SER A 190 1.24 10.03 -7.55
C SER A 190 1.74 11.46 -7.34
N ASN A 191 1.68 11.94 -6.11
CA ASN A 191 2.16 13.28 -5.74
C ASN A 191 3.69 13.40 -5.85
N GLU A 192 4.40 12.31 -5.60
CA GLU A 192 5.87 12.27 -5.72
C GLU A 192 6.33 12.43 -7.18
N ASN A 193 5.69 11.71 -8.10
CA ASN A 193 6.08 11.74 -9.51
C ASN A 193 5.32 12.80 -10.32
N GLN A 194 4.33 13.44 -9.69
CA GLN A 194 3.38 14.38 -10.30
C GLN A 194 2.71 13.81 -11.56
N LYS A 195 2.26 12.54 -11.49
CA LYS A 195 1.75 11.76 -12.63
C LYS A 195 0.60 10.85 -12.22
N PHE A 196 -0.25 10.50 -13.18
CA PHE A 196 -1.31 9.53 -12.99
C PHE A 196 -0.79 8.11 -13.19
N LEU A 197 -1.27 7.17 -12.39
CA LEU A 197 -0.97 5.75 -12.48
C LEU A 197 -1.85 5.08 -13.54
N ILE A 198 -1.22 4.28 -14.37
CA ILE A 198 -1.86 3.26 -15.19
C ILE A 198 -1.58 1.93 -14.46
N PRO A 199 -2.61 1.27 -13.89
CA PRO A 199 -2.43 -0.06 -13.33
C PRO A 199 -1.93 -1.01 -14.41
N TYR A 200 -0.74 -1.58 -14.19
CA TYR A 200 -0.07 -2.45 -15.17
C TYR A 200 -0.84 -3.75 -15.43
N THR A 201 -1.67 -4.16 -14.47
CA THR A 201 -2.50 -5.38 -14.51
C THR A 201 -3.89 -5.17 -15.13
N LYS A 202 -4.27 -3.95 -15.55
CA LYS A 202 -5.63 -3.69 -16.08
C LYS A 202 -5.86 -4.43 -17.41
N ASP A 203 -7.03 -5.05 -17.52
CA ASP A 203 -7.55 -5.65 -18.75
C ASP A 203 -7.61 -4.59 -19.87
N GLY A 204 -7.06 -4.92 -21.04
CA GLY A 204 -7.02 -4.02 -22.21
C GLY A 204 -5.64 -3.43 -22.53
N ILE A 205 -4.65 -3.63 -21.66
CA ILE A 205 -3.24 -3.40 -22.05
C ILE A 205 -2.81 -4.53 -22.98
N ASP A 206 -2.25 -4.17 -24.14
CA ASP A 206 -1.68 -5.13 -25.07
C ASP A 206 -0.43 -5.78 -24.46
N ARG A 207 -0.62 -6.94 -23.84
CA ARG A 207 0.47 -7.74 -23.25
C ARG A 207 1.46 -8.27 -24.29
N SER A 208 1.16 -8.14 -25.58
CA SER A 208 2.12 -8.45 -26.65
C SER A 208 3.12 -7.32 -26.91
N ASN A 209 2.89 -6.12 -26.35
CA ASN A 209 3.84 -5.02 -26.44
C ASN A 209 5.15 -5.37 -25.71
N GLY A 210 6.27 -5.25 -26.44
CA GLY A 210 7.62 -5.60 -25.97
C GLY A 210 8.04 -4.87 -24.69
N LEU A 211 7.50 -3.68 -24.42
CA LEU A 211 7.74 -2.97 -23.17
C LEU A 211 7.18 -3.76 -21.98
N TYR A 212 5.93 -4.24 -22.10
CA TYR A 212 5.25 -4.91 -21.01
C TYR A 212 5.88 -6.26 -20.69
N THR A 213 6.23 -7.02 -21.74
CA THR A 213 6.92 -8.32 -21.60
C THR A 213 8.31 -8.15 -21.02
N THR A 214 8.99 -7.04 -21.29
CA THR A 214 10.34 -6.80 -20.75
C THR A 214 10.31 -6.60 -19.23
N PHE A 215 9.46 -5.71 -18.73
CA PHE A 215 9.41 -5.45 -17.30
C PHE A 215 8.70 -6.56 -16.49
N SER A 216 7.69 -7.25 -17.05
CA SER A 216 7.00 -8.34 -16.34
C SER A 216 7.88 -9.59 -16.15
N ARG A 217 8.90 -9.78 -17.01
CA ARG A 217 9.94 -10.79 -16.78
C ARG A 217 10.89 -10.41 -15.65
N PHE A 218 11.04 -9.12 -15.37
CA PHE A 218 12.02 -8.60 -14.43
C PHE A 218 11.45 -8.38 -13.02
N GLU A 219 10.16 -8.03 -12.91
CA GLU A 219 9.49 -7.72 -11.63
C GLU A 219 8.04 -8.21 -11.64
N ASP A 220 7.46 -8.46 -10.46
CA ASP A 220 6.05 -8.82 -10.30
C ASP A 220 5.14 -7.68 -10.81
N GLU A 221 4.18 -8.02 -11.67
CA GLU A 221 3.28 -7.08 -12.34
C GLU A 221 2.52 -6.16 -11.37
N ASN A 222 2.26 -6.59 -10.13
CA ASN A 222 1.58 -5.77 -9.13
C ASN A 222 2.46 -4.65 -8.56
N TYR A 223 3.77 -4.69 -8.83
CA TYR A 223 4.76 -3.71 -8.41
C TYR A 223 5.43 -3.04 -9.61
N ILE A 224 4.89 -3.18 -10.82
CA ILE A 224 5.29 -2.38 -11.98
C ILE A 224 4.32 -1.22 -12.11
N LEU A 225 4.81 0.01 -12.00
CA LEU A 225 3.99 1.22 -12.03
C LEU A 225 4.20 1.95 -13.35
N ALA A 226 3.21 1.89 -14.23
CA ALA A 226 3.17 2.73 -15.41
C ALA A 226 2.56 4.10 -15.05
N LEU A 227 3.20 5.19 -15.49
CA LEU A 227 2.83 6.56 -15.15
C LEU A 227 2.60 7.39 -16.42
N LYS A 228 1.59 8.26 -16.40
CA LYS A 228 1.23 9.17 -17.50
C LYS A 228 1.09 10.62 -17.03
N ASN A 229 1.29 11.58 -17.93
CA ASN A 229 1.25 13.00 -17.60
C ASN A 229 -0.18 13.48 -17.36
N LYS A 230 -1.10 13.15 -18.27
CA LYS A 230 -2.49 13.55 -18.16
C LYS A 230 -3.40 12.36 -17.99
N LYS A 231 -4.56 12.64 -17.42
CA LYS A 231 -5.65 11.70 -17.20
C LYS A 231 -6.11 10.99 -18.47
N GLU A 232 -6.17 11.70 -19.59
CA GLU A 232 -6.71 11.21 -20.86
C GLU A 232 -5.69 10.38 -21.66
N ASP A 233 -4.40 10.45 -21.32
CA ASP A 233 -3.36 9.75 -22.05
C ASP A 233 -3.52 8.23 -21.89
N SER A 234 -3.37 7.47 -22.99
CA SER A 234 -3.39 6.01 -22.98
C SER A 234 -2.00 5.41 -22.75
N GLU A 235 -0.95 6.11 -23.17
CA GLU A 235 0.41 5.61 -23.14
C GLU A 235 1.17 6.10 -21.90
N PRO A 236 2.00 5.23 -21.29
CA PRO A 236 2.88 5.65 -20.22
C PRO A 236 4.03 6.51 -20.74
N VAL A 237 4.43 7.48 -19.93
CA VAL A 237 5.65 8.28 -20.12
C VAL A 237 6.78 7.84 -19.20
N MET A 238 6.48 6.98 -18.22
CA MET A 238 7.44 6.50 -17.23
C MET A 238 7.00 5.15 -16.67
N ILE A 239 7.97 4.28 -16.39
CA ILE A 239 7.83 3.03 -15.66
C ILE A 239 8.63 3.15 -14.38
N TYR A 240 8.01 2.83 -13.25
CA TYR A 240 8.65 2.82 -11.94
C TYR A 240 8.49 1.45 -11.28
N LEU A 241 9.59 0.91 -10.76
CA LEU A 241 9.68 -0.37 -10.06
C LEU A 241 10.01 -0.09 -8.58
N PRO A 242 9.01 0.04 -7.69
CA PRO A 242 9.23 0.58 -6.34
C PRO A 242 10.11 -0.28 -5.45
N ARG A 243 10.00 -1.62 -5.53
CA ARG A 243 10.79 -2.52 -4.68
C ARG A 243 12.25 -2.59 -5.10
N LEU A 244 12.51 -2.41 -6.40
CA LEU A 244 13.85 -2.33 -6.97
C LEU A 244 14.42 -0.92 -6.93
N ASN A 245 13.57 0.08 -6.64
CA ASN A 245 13.87 1.50 -6.72
C ASN A 245 14.49 1.88 -8.08
N LEU A 246 13.87 1.44 -9.17
CA LEU A 246 14.32 1.73 -10.54
C LEU A 246 13.24 2.50 -11.32
N LYS A 247 13.65 3.57 -11.99
CA LYS A 247 12.81 4.48 -12.78
C LYS A 247 13.30 4.56 -14.22
N PHE A 248 12.36 4.43 -15.15
CA PHE A 248 12.61 4.50 -16.57
C PHE A 248 11.67 5.49 -17.23
N LYS A 249 12.21 6.49 -17.91
CA LYS A 249 11.46 7.49 -18.67
C LYS A 249 11.30 7.03 -20.11
N ILE A 250 10.10 7.17 -20.67
CA ILE A 250 9.81 6.80 -22.06
C ILE A 250 9.87 8.09 -22.91
N GLU A 251 10.79 8.12 -23.87
CA GLU A 251 10.98 9.21 -24.82
C GLU A 251 10.91 8.67 -26.25
N GLY A 252 9.71 8.72 -26.85
CA GLY A 252 9.47 8.13 -28.16
C GLY A 252 9.67 6.61 -28.12
N THR A 253 10.63 6.10 -28.89
CA THR A 253 10.98 4.67 -28.91
C THR A 253 12.05 4.28 -27.89
N SER A 254 12.63 5.26 -27.20
CA SER A 254 13.74 5.05 -26.27
C SER A 254 13.24 5.04 -24.83
N ILE A 255 13.78 4.15 -24.01
CA ILE A 255 13.44 4.04 -22.59
C ILE A 255 14.71 4.37 -21.81
N ILE A 256 14.78 5.55 -21.20
CA ILE A 256 15.96 6.08 -20.54
C ILE A 256 15.91 5.74 -19.06
N SER A 257 17.02 5.24 -18.50
CA SER A 257 17.11 4.98 -17.05
C SER A 257 17.38 6.28 -16.31
N GLU A 258 16.64 6.56 -15.23
CA GLU A 258 16.93 7.70 -14.36
C GLU A 258 17.99 7.36 -13.30
N ASP A 259 18.09 6.09 -12.90
CA ASP A 259 19.04 5.64 -11.87
C ASP A 259 20.43 5.32 -12.45
N PHE A 260 20.48 4.87 -13.71
CA PHE A 260 21.73 4.70 -14.45
C PHE A 260 21.87 5.86 -15.44
N LYS A 261 22.47 6.96 -14.97
CA LYS A 261 22.68 8.15 -15.78
C LYS A 261 23.41 7.80 -17.08
N ASP A 262 22.94 8.39 -18.19
CA ASP A 262 23.48 8.19 -19.54
C ASP A 262 23.25 6.78 -20.11
N TYR A 263 22.37 5.97 -19.49
CA TYR A 263 21.94 4.67 -20.03
C TYR A 263 20.47 4.67 -20.47
N CYS A 264 20.18 3.86 -21.48
CA CYS A 264 18.83 3.49 -21.90
C CYS A 264 18.67 1.97 -21.90
N LEU A 265 17.43 1.50 -21.90
CA LEU A 265 17.11 0.09 -22.08
C LEU A 265 17.52 -0.33 -23.50
N SER A 266 18.31 -1.40 -23.59
CA SER A 266 18.78 -1.91 -24.87
C SER A 266 17.61 -2.49 -25.67
N LYS A 267 17.61 -2.27 -26.99
CA LYS A 267 16.63 -2.93 -27.87
C LYS A 267 16.88 -4.43 -27.96
N ASP A 268 18.12 -4.84 -27.77
CA ASP A 268 18.52 -6.23 -27.68
C ASP A 268 18.63 -6.63 -26.19
N GLN A 269 17.70 -7.46 -25.73
CA GLN A 269 17.71 -7.99 -24.37
C GLN A 269 18.39 -9.37 -24.29
N HIS A 270 19.17 -9.77 -25.30
CA HIS A 270 19.91 -11.03 -25.28
C HIS A 270 21.29 -10.87 -24.64
N ILE A 271 21.68 -11.94 -23.94
CA ILE A 271 23.02 -12.14 -23.39
C ILE A 271 23.46 -13.55 -23.79
N ASN A 272 24.74 -13.71 -24.12
CA ASN A 272 25.27 -14.97 -24.64
C ASN A 272 25.82 -15.91 -23.54
N THR A 273 25.53 -15.57 -22.28
CA THR A 273 25.95 -16.33 -21.10
C THR A 273 24.78 -16.53 -20.13
N LEU A 274 24.98 -17.25 -19.01
CA LEU A 274 23.92 -17.57 -18.03
C LEU A 274 22.67 -18.20 -18.68
N CYS A 275 22.89 -19.20 -19.55
CA CYS A 275 21.83 -19.92 -20.25
C CYS A 275 20.73 -20.42 -19.28
N GLY A 276 19.50 -19.95 -19.45
CA GLY A 276 18.38 -20.30 -18.58
C GLY A 276 17.99 -19.23 -17.55
N LEU A 277 18.74 -18.13 -17.47
CA LEU A 277 18.33 -16.92 -16.78
C LEU A 277 17.41 -16.08 -17.68
N SER A 278 16.30 -15.58 -17.16
CA SER A 278 15.39 -14.70 -17.92
C SER A 278 15.06 -13.37 -17.22
N GLN A 279 15.36 -13.28 -15.92
CA GLN A 279 15.05 -12.16 -15.05
C GLN A 279 16.24 -11.20 -15.01
N TYR A 280 16.40 -10.40 -16.06
CA TYR A 280 17.39 -9.34 -16.11
C TYR A 280 16.95 -8.23 -17.07
N LEU A 281 17.56 -7.06 -16.94
CA LEU A 281 17.45 -5.97 -17.92
C LEU A 281 18.83 -5.64 -18.45
N VAL A 282 18.96 -5.55 -19.77
CA VAL A 282 20.15 -5.03 -20.42
C VAL A 282 19.97 -3.55 -20.70
N ILE A 283 20.90 -2.74 -20.22
CA ILE A 283 20.97 -1.31 -20.50
C ILE A 283 22.24 -1.00 -21.29
N GLU A 284 22.15 -0.03 -22.18
CA GLU A 284 23.24 0.40 -23.05
C GLU A 284 23.44 1.92 -22.95
N PRO A 285 24.65 2.42 -23.26
CA PRO A 285 24.89 3.86 -23.27
C PRO A 285 23.93 4.55 -24.23
N ASN A 286 23.29 5.61 -23.76
CA ASN A 286 22.40 6.41 -24.58
C ASN A 286 23.24 7.14 -25.64
N ILE A 287 23.01 6.83 -26.92
CA ILE A 287 23.72 7.40 -28.08
C ILE A 287 23.57 8.93 -28.15
N GLN A 288 22.52 9.49 -27.55
CA GLN A 288 22.31 10.93 -27.47
C GLN A 288 23.19 11.62 -26.40
N SER A 289 23.93 10.87 -25.59
CA SER A 289 24.90 11.44 -24.66
C SER A 289 26.14 11.91 -25.41
N ASP A 290 26.78 12.99 -24.92
CA ASP A 290 27.96 13.60 -25.56
C ASP A 290 29.21 12.68 -25.59
N ASN A 291 29.14 11.47 -25.03
CA ASN A 291 30.32 10.59 -24.90
C ASN A 291 29.99 9.09 -24.92
N PRO A 292 29.44 8.55 -26.04
CA PRO A 292 28.99 7.16 -26.11
C PRO A 292 30.14 6.13 -26.04
N MET A 293 31.37 6.52 -26.37
CA MET A 293 32.53 5.62 -26.39
C MET A 293 33.10 5.25 -25.00
N LYS A 294 32.58 5.83 -23.91
CA LYS A 294 33.17 5.63 -22.57
C LYS A 294 32.56 4.48 -21.77
N PHE A 295 31.41 3.96 -22.20
CA PHE A 295 30.58 3.12 -21.35
C PHE A 295 30.28 1.76 -22.00
N ASN A 296 30.46 0.68 -21.25
CA ASN A 296 30.05 -0.66 -21.67
C ASN A 296 28.55 -0.87 -21.40
N ARG A 297 27.93 -1.82 -22.11
CA ARG A 297 26.58 -2.31 -21.78
C ARG A 297 26.59 -2.87 -20.36
N LYS A 298 25.49 -2.70 -19.64
CA LYS A 298 25.32 -3.23 -18.28
C LYS A 298 24.11 -4.14 -18.22
N ILE A 299 24.17 -5.12 -17.34
CA ILE A 299 23.04 -5.99 -16.99
C ILE A 299 22.64 -5.67 -15.56
N ILE A 300 21.34 -5.49 -15.35
CA ILE A 300 20.74 -5.42 -14.03
C ILE A 300 20.05 -6.75 -13.78
N ILE A 301 20.43 -7.43 -12.69
CA ILE A 301 19.80 -8.68 -12.26
C ILE A 301 19.14 -8.43 -10.89
N PRO A 302 17.82 -8.62 -10.77
CA PRO A 302 17.13 -8.37 -9.51
C PRO A 302 17.49 -9.47 -8.51
N TYR A 303 17.72 -9.10 -7.26
CA TYR A 303 18.08 -10.08 -6.22
C TYR A 303 16.81 -10.68 -5.64
N HIS A 304 16.25 -11.67 -6.31
CA HIS A 304 15.14 -12.45 -5.79
C HIS A 304 15.62 -13.81 -5.25
N PRO A 305 14.89 -14.43 -4.30
CA PRO A 305 15.09 -15.83 -3.96
C PRO A 305 14.91 -16.71 -5.20
N ILE A 306 15.88 -17.59 -5.43
CA ILE A 306 15.86 -18.57 -6.52
C ILE A 306 14.96 -19.75 -6.12
N GLU A 307 13.95 -20.04 -6.93
CA GLU A 307 13.07 -21.20 -6.78
C GLU A 307 13.39 -22.27 -7.83
N ARG A 308 13.18 -23.54 -7.45
CA ARG A 308 13.48 -24.69 -8.31
C ARG A 308 12.24 -25.05 -9.13
N LYS A 309 12.37 -25.04 -10.46
CA LYS A 309 11.43 -25.73 -11.34
C LYS A 309 11.65 -27.24 -11.20
N GLN A 310 10.60 -28.02 -10.92
CA GLN A 310 10.68 -29.46 -10.61
C GLN A 310 11.16 -30.36 -11.77
N SER A 311 11.64 -29.81 -12.89
CA SER A 311 12.19 -30.60 -13.99
C SER A 311 13.68 -30.86 -13.77
N VAL A 312 14.05 -32.12 -13.64
CA VAL A 312 15.43 -32.60 -13.45
C VAL A 312 16.36 -32.19 -14.61
N PHE A 313 15.80 -31.86 -15.77
CA PHE A 313 16.55 -31.55 -16.99
C PHE A 313 16.46 -30.08 -17.44
N SER A 314 15.80 -29.20 -16.68
CA SER A 314 15.75 -27.77 -17.03
C SER A 314 16.79 -26.99 -16.25
N ASN A 315 17.73 -26.38 -16.96
CA ASN A 315 18.70 -25.42 -16.41
C ASN A 315 18.10 -24.00 -16.27
N ILE A 316 16.77 -23.90 -16.38
CA ILE A 316 16.01 -22.66 -16.28
C ILE A 316 15.78 -22.37 -14.81
N ILE A 317 16.23 -21.18 -14.38
CA ILE A 317 15.98 -20.69 -13.03
C ILE A 317 14.67 -19.91 -13.02
N GLU A 318 13.86 -20.14 -11.99
CA GLU A 318 12.70 -19.29 -11.69
C GLU A 318 12.99 -18.51 -10.40
N PHE A 319 12.49 -17.29 -10.32
CA PHE A 319 12.64 -16.45 -9.15
C PHE A 319 11.30 -16.27 -8.47
N ASN A 320 11.31 -16.23 -7.13
CA ASN A 320 10.16 -15.80 -6.38
C ASN A 320 10.00 -14.28 -6.49
N LEU A 321 9.24 -13.82 -7.48
CA LEU A 321 8.96 -12.39 -7.66
C LEU A 321 8.11 -11.82 -6.51
N GLN A 322 7.54 -12.61 -5.59
CA GLN A 322 6.85 -12.06 -4.41
C GLN A 322 7.81 -11.51 -3.36
N LYS A 323 9.10 -11.86 -3.41
CA LYS A 323 10.10 -11.46 -2.41
C LYS A 323 11.30 -10.80 -3.07
N VAL A 324 11.68 -9.62 -2.60
CA VAL A 324 12.90 -8.92 -3.04
C VAL A 324 13.94 -8.99 -1.93
N GLY A 325 15.17 -9.34 -2.31
CA GLY A 325 16.33 -9.40 -1.43
C GLY A 325 16.92 -8.02 -1.13
N ARG A 326 18.01 -8.00 -0.36
CA ARG A 326 18.79 -6.80 -0.09
C ARG A 326 20.27 -7.06 -0.41
N PRO A 327 20.92 -6.30 -1.30
CA PRO A 327 20.38 -5.17 -2.08
C PRO A 327 19.27 -5.61 -3.04
N ALA A 328 18.45 -4.69 -3.56
CA ALA A 328 17.29 -5.08 -4.38
C ALA A 328 17.69 -5.69 -5.74
N TYR A 329 18.86 -5.31 -6.25
CA TYR A 329 19.44 -5.83 -7.49
C TYR A 329 20.97 -5.76 -7.43
N PHE A 330 21.62 -6.44 -8.37
CA PHE A 330 23.03 -6.27 -8.68
C PHE A 330 23.20 -5.81 -10.14
N SER A 331 24.23 -5.04 -10.41
CA SER A 331 24.58 -4.57 -11.76
C SER A 331 25.93 -5.10 -12.18
N TYR A 332 26.03 -5.52 -13.44
CA TYR A 332 27.22 -6.11 -14.02
C TYR A 332 27.59 -5.39 -15.32
N GLU A 333 28.88 -5.17 -15.55
CA GLU A 333 29.36 -4.70 -16.85
C GLU A 333 29.60 -5.88 -17.78
N ILE A 334 29.19 -5.74 -19.05
CA ILE A 334 29.46 -6.72 -20.09
C ILE A 334 30.81 -6.37 -20.73
N ASP A 335 31.79 -7.27 -20.65
CA ASP A 335 32.98 -7.20 -21.47
C ASP A 335 32.62 -7.56 -22.92
N GLN A 336 32.74 -6.62 -23.85
CA GLN A 336 32.33 -6.84 -25.24
C GLN A 336 33.18 -7.89 -25.98
N ASN A 337 34.41 -8.15 -25.53
CA ASN A 337 35.31 -9.08 -26.20
C ASN A 337 35.11 -10.52 -25.71
N LEU A 338 34.83 -10.67 -24.42
CA LEU A 338 34.72 -11.96 -23.75
C LEU A 338 33.27 -12.36 -23.47
N GLU A 339 32.33 -11.43 -23.64
CA GLU A 339 30.92 -11.51 -23.24
C GLU A 339 30.72 -11.96 -21.78
N CYS A 340 31.75 -11.74 -20.95
CA CYS A 340 31.73 -12.07 -19.55
C CYS A 340 31.16 -10.91 -18.74
N LEU A 341 30.61 -11.27 -17.57
CA LEU A 341 29.96 -10.33 -16.67
C LEU A 341 30.89 -10.03 -15.50
N ASN A 342 31.13 -8.74 -15.28
CA ASN A 342 32.01 -8.27 -14.22
C ASN A 342 31.21 -7.44 -13.20
N SER A 343 31.45 -7.69 -11.91
CA SER A 343 30.88 -6.92 -10.80
C SER A 343 31.97 -6.10 -10.11
N GLU A 344 31.62 -4.89 -9.70
CA GLU A 344 32.48 -4.01 -8.92
C GLU A 344 32.55 -4.42 -7.43
N THR A 345 31.61 -5.27 -6.97
CA THR A 345 31.48 -5.65 -5.56
C THR A 345 31.64 -7.16 -5.36
N THR A 346 32.23 -7.56 -4.22
CA THR A 346 32.35 -8.96 -3.82
C THR A 346 30.97 -9.64 -3.70
N ALA A 347 29.98 -8.97 -3.09
CA ALA A 347 28.61 -9.48 -3.00
C ALA A 347 27.99 -9.75 -4.38
N GLY A 348 28.16 -8.82 -5.33
CA GLY A 348 27.69 -9.01 -6.70
C GLY A 348 28.41 -10.15 -7.42
N SER A 349 29.72 -10.31 -7.22
CA SER A 349 30.50 -11.42 -7.78
C SER A 349 30.09 -12.76 -7.18
N LEU A 350 29.84 -12.84 -5.87
CA LEU A 350 29.31 -14.04 -5.23
C LEU A 350 27.93 -14.40 -5.76
N TYR A 351 27.05 -13.40 -5.96
CA TYR A 351 25.72 -13.64 -6.52
C TYR A 351 25.80 -14.10 -7.97
N LEU A 352 26.71 -13.53 -8.77
CA LEU A 352 26.96 -13.95 -10.14
C LEU A 352 27.46 -15.38 -10.21
N ALA A 353 28.42 -15.75 -9.35
CA ALA A 353 28.90 -17.12 -9.23
C ALA A 353 27.76 -18.09 -8.89
N LEU A 354 26.86 -17.69 -7.98
CA LEU A 354 25.68 -18.49 -7.63
C LEU A 354 24.76 -18.68 -8.83
N LEU A 355 24.53 -17.64 -9.63
CA LEU A 355 23.73 -17.75 -10.85
C LEU A 355 24.37 -18.72 -11.83
N TYR A 356 25.67 -18.58 -12.12
CA TYR A 356 26.39 -19.52 -12.98
C TYR A 356 26.29 -20.95 -12.49
N PHE A 357 26.45 -21.17 -11.19
CA PHE A 357 26.33 -22.49 -10.57
C PHE A 357 24.93 -23.09 -10.74
N LYS A 358 23.88 -22.28 -10.61
CA LYS A 358 22.48 -22.72 -10.70
C LYS A 358 21.99 -22.87 -12.15
N THR A 359 22.54 -22.12 -13.10
CA THR A 359 22.26 -22.26 -14.54
C THR A 359 23.23 -23.22 -15.24
N ALA A 360 24.26 -23.70 -14.54
CA ALA A 360 25.36 -24.45 -15.16
C ALA A 360 24.88 -25.70 -15.89
N THR A 361 25.38 -25.87 -17.10
CA THR A 361 25.32 -27.11 -17.86
C THR A 361 26.75 -27.63 -18.06
N LEU A 362 26.89 -28.83 -18.62
CA LEU A 362 28.21 -29.35 -19.01
C LEU A 362 28.67 -28.79 -20.37
N ASP A 363 27.83 -27.99 -21.03
CA ASP A 363 28.18 -27.35 -22.29
C ASP A 363 29.16 -26.21 -22.03
N GLN A 364 30.12 -26.06 -22.93
CA GLN A 364 31.10 -24.99 -22.85
C GLN A 364 30.51 -23.71 -23.44
N ASP A 365 30.73 -22.61 -22.75
CA ASP A 365 30.53 -21.27 -23.28
C ASP A 365 31.39 -21.07 -24.53
N LEU A 366 30.79 -20.50 -25.58
CA LEU A 366 31.43 -20.36 -26.90
C LEU A 366 32.71 -19.52 -26.84
N PHE A 367 32.76 -18.53 -25.96
CA PHE A 367 33.83 -17.54 -25.89
C PHE A 367 34.87 -17.92 -24.85
N LEU A 368 34.43 -18.32 -23.66
CA LEU A 368 35.34 -18.67 -22.56
C LEU A 368 35.89 -20.09 -22.67
N LYS A 369 35.26 -20.96 -23.47
CA LYS A 369 35.55 -22.41 -23.54
C LYS A 369 35.49 -23.10 -22.17
N MET A 370 34.76 -22.50 -21.25
CA MET A 370 34.52 -22.97 -19.90
C MET A 370 33.03 -23.28 -19.74
N ASN A 371 32.68 -24.32 -19.00
CA ASN A 371 31.30 -24.55 -18.60
C ASN A 371 30.90 -23.65 -17.41
N GLY A 372 29.60 -23.61 -17.09
CA GLY A 372 29.10 -22.75 -16.01
C GLY A 372 29.72 -23.03 -14.63
N TYR A 373 30.10 -24.29 -14.35
CA TYR A 373 30.77 -24.64 -13.09
C TYR A 373 32.20 -24.11 -13.02
N GLU A 374 32.92 -24.15 -14.13
CA GLU A 374 34.28 -23.61 -14.25
C GLU A 374 34.27 -22.09 -14.11
N ILE A 375 33.35 -21.40 -14.79
CA ILE A 375 33.17 -19.95 -14.65
C ILE A 375 32.83 -19.58 -13.18
N CYS A 376 31.91 -20.31 -12.56
CA CYS A 376 31.61 -20.13 -11.14
C CYS A 376 32.87 -20.26 -10.27
N ALA A 377 33.68 -21.29 -10.49
CA ALA A 377 34.89 -21.52 -9.71
C ALA A 377 35.91 -20.37 -9.87
N GLU A 378 36.08 -19.83 -11.09
CA GLU A 378 36.95 -18.68 -11.33
C GLU A 378 36.45 -17.42 -10.60
N ILE A 379 35.16 -17.13 -10.67
CA ILE A 379 34.57 -15.96 -9.95
C ILE A 379 34.70 -16.15 -8.43
N LEU A 380 34.49 -17.35 -7.90
CA LEU A 380 34.64 -17.60 -6.46
C LEU A 380 36.09 -17.38 -5.98
N LYS A 381 37.10 -17.70 -6.81
CA LYS A 381 38.50 -17.41 -6.48
C LYS A 381 38.75 -15.92 -6.31
N THR A 382 38.12 -15.08 -7.13
CA THR A 382 38.25 -13.61 -7.02
C THR A 382 37.49 -13.03 -5.82
N CYS A 383 36.51 -13.76 -5.28
CA CYS A 383 35.75 -13.35 -4.09
C CYS A 383 36.47 -13.65 -2.77
N TRP A 384 37.61 -14.33 -2.80
CA TRP A 384 38.38 -14.64 -1.59
C TRP A 384 38.90 -13.36 -0.95
N GLN A 385 38.53 -13.16 0.32
CA GLN A 385 38.98 -12.02 1.11
C GLN A 385 39.55 -12.46 2.45
N ASN A 386 40.51 -11.68 2.95
CA ASN A 386 41.16 -11.92 4.25
C ASN A 386 40.40 -11.28 5.43
N CYS A 387 39.23 -10.70 5.17
CA CYS A 387 38.33 -10.13 6.17
C CYS A 387 37.04 -10.94 6.28
N GLN A 388 36.24 -10.65 7.31
CA GLN A 388 34.97 -11.31 7.52
C GLN A 388 33.95 -10.87 6.46
N TYR A 389 33.22 -11.83 5.89
CA TYR A 389 32.12 -11.56 4.98
C TYR A 389 31.01 -10.78 5.68
N SER A 390 30.42 -9.83 4.96
CA SER A 390 29.20 -9.16 5.38
C SER A 390 28.02 -10.13 5.43
N ASP A 391 26.95 -9.75 6.13
CA ASP A 391 25.73 -10.57 6.21
C ASP A 391 25.14 -10.90 4.83
N ILE A 392 25.22 -9.96 3.88
CA ILE A 392 24.74 -10.15 2.51
C ILE A 392 25.57 -11.22 1.80
N GLU A 393 26.89 -11.08 1.83
CA GLU A 393 27.82 -12.02 1.22
C GLU A 393 27.68 -13.42 1.83
N PHE A 394 27.61 -13.49 3.17
CA PHE A 394 27.44 -14.74 3.88
C PHE A 394 26.10 -15.43 3.53
N ASN A 395 25.01 -14.66 3.46
CA ASN A 395 23.72 -15.19 3.04
C ASN A 395 23.76 -15.75 1.60
N ILE A 396 24.46 -15.09 0.68
CA ILE A 396 24.65 -15.59 -0.69
C ILE A 396 25.47 -16.90 -0.68
N ILE A 397 26.54 -16.97 0.12
CA ILE A 397 27.35 -18.17 0.26
C ILE A 397 26.51 -19.36 0.77
N LEU A 398 25.63 -19.13 1.75
CA LEU A 398 24.74 -20.18 2.26
C LEU A 398 23.83 -20.76 1.17
N LYS A 399 23.44 -19.97 0.16
CA LYS A 399 22.60 -20.44 -0.96
C LYS A 399 23.28 -21.48 -1.85
N PHE A 400 24.62 -21.58 -1.85
CA PHE A 400 25.31 -22.68 -2.53
C PHE A 400 25.06 -24.03 -1.86
N PHE A 401 24.87 -24.03 -0.54
CA PHE A 401 24.74 -25.23 0.29
C PHE A 401 23.29 -25.60 0.62
N GLU A 402 22.33 -24.74 0.31
CA GLU A 402 20.91 -25.08 0.41
C GLU A 402 20.65 -26.33 -0.45
N LYS A 403 20.13 -27.38 0.20
CA LYS A 403 19.88 -28.67 -0.44
C LYS A 403 18.95 -28.47 -1.65
N TYR A 404 19.38 -29.08 -2.76
CA TYR A 404 18.69 -29.13 -4.04
C TYR A 404 17.32 -29.80 -3.97
#